data_AF-A0A3S3M3X9-F1
#
_entry.id   AF-A0A3S3M3X9-F1
#
_cell.length_a   1.000
_cell.length_b   1.000
_cell.length_c   1.000
_cell.angle_alpha   90.00
_cell.angle_beta   90.00
_cell.angle_gamma   90.00
#
_symmetry.space_group_name_H-M   'P 1'
#
loop_
_entity.id
_entity.type
_entity.pdbx_description
1 polymer ?
#
loop_
_entity_poly.entity_id
_entity_poly.type
_entity_poly.pdbx_seq_one_letter_code
_entity_poly.pdbx_strand_id
1 'polypeptide(L)'
;MESSGNSSQGFMEIETGAENLDGSTVFHLIKEILGFVLYMHHQIPSVLQHLETEFDALKEECKNLESTVTEAELNATSRRKHNGRVREVKQGIKRLEKLMNAISSLLSALQNMLTEIPNIQRVVLVLGGSLVRPQHVYEIFFPHGRFVSASANECSKNKAAEALSKKAIRALISNGAGARSYAGPAKLFLLVKAPSTSNLSDHFLPKRDFKYSKKIVPFRLHINCRIHDQYMDESHPTSEASNLINLLDDSSTDMIWFQCKHSIKGLASKASLEEE
;
A
#
# COMPACT_ATOMS: atom_id res chain seq x y z
N MET A 1 4.14 17.16 40.28
CA MET A 1 4.52 17.75 38.98
C MET A 1 4.18 16.73 37.92
N GLU A 2 3.04 16.93 37.27
CA GLU A 2 2.48 16.03 36.25
C GLU A 2 3.23 16.25 34.93
N SER A 3 3.76 15.17 34.37
CA SER A 3 4.34 15.14 33.03
C SER A 3 3.22 14.89 32.03
N SER A 4 2.68 15.97 31.46
CA SER A 4 1.78 15.91 30.32
C SER A 4 2.59 15.63 29.05
N GLY A 5 2.84 14.35 28.79
CA GLY A 5 3.37 13.85 27.52
C GLY A 5 2.30 13.93 26.43
N ASN A 6 2.09 15.11 25.87
CA ASN A 6 1.25 15.30 24.70
C ASN A 6 2.04 14.85 23.46
N SER A 7 2.13 13.53 23.22
CA SER A 7 2.70 13.02 21.97
C SER A 7 1.66 13.21 20.85
N SER A 8 1.44 14.45 20.43
CA SER A 8 0.87 14.71 19.11
C SER A 8 1.90 14.22 18.10
N GLN A 9 1.80 12.96 17.69
CA GLN A 9 2.70 12.42 16.68
C GLN A 9 2.40 13.19 15.38
N GLY A 10 3.28 14.16 15.11
CA GLY A 10 3.19 15.05 13.96
C GLY A 10 3.32 14.29 12.66
N PHE A 11 3.04 14.97 11.55
CA PHE A 11 3.26 14.42 10.23
C PHE A 11 4.75 14.15 10.01
N MET A 12 5.07 13.00 9.40
CA MET A 12 6.41 12.75 8.88
C MET A 12 6.51 13.35 7.50
N GLU A 13 7.30 14.41 7.37
CA GLU A 13 7.53 15.05 6.08
C GLU A 13 8.57 14.29 5.25
N ILE A 14 8.19 14.01 4.00
CA ILE A 14 9.02 13.33 3.02
C ILE A 14 9.08 14.23 1.80
N GLU A 15 10.18 14.95 1.69
CA GLU A 15 10.48 15.71 0.48
C GLU A 15 10.94 14.78 -0.65
N THR A 16 10.35 14.94 -1.83
CA THR A 16 10.86 14.39 -3.09
C THR A 16 11.68 15.45 -3.83
N GLY A 17 12.69 15.01 -4.59
CA GLY A 17 13.45 15.89 -5.48
C GLY A 17 12.67 16.31 -6.73
N ALA A 18 11.51 15.70 -6.99
CA ALA A 18 10.67 15.99 -8.14
C ALA A 18 9.74 17.20 -7.89
N GLU A 19 9.47 17.96 -8.95
CA GLU A 19 8.56 19.12 -8.91
C GLU A 19 7.09 18.70 -8.82
N ASN A 20 6.74 17.56 -9.44
CA ASN A 20 5.42 16.96 -9.39
C ASN A 20 5.54 15.44 -9.17
N LEU A 21 4.48 14.84 -8.62
CA LEU A 21 4.31 13.39 -8.62
C LEU A 21 3.39 13.01 -9.77
N ASP A 22 3.74 11.96 -10.50
CA ASP A 22 2.83 11.33 -11.45
C ASP A 22 2.06 10.18 -10.78
N GLY A 23 0.99 9.72 -11.43
CA GLY A 23 0.18 8.62 -10.91
C GLY A 23 0.99 7.32 -10.74
N SER A 24 2.01 7.11 -11.58
CA SER A 24 2.91 5.95 -11.51
C SER A 24 3.76 5.95 -10.24
N THR A 25 4.38 7.10 -9.89
CA THR A 25 5.16 7.25 -8.65
C THR A 25 4.30 7.03 -7.42
N VAL A 26 3.08 7.59 -7.40
CA VAL A 26 2.14 7.37 -6.30
C VAL A 26 1.73 5.90 -6.20
N PHE A 27 1.41 5.27 -7.33
CA PHE A 27 1.09 3.85 -7.36
C PHE A 27 2.22 3.00 -6.79
N HIS A 28 3.46 3.23 -7.21
CA HIS A 28 4.63 2.52 -6.71
C HIS A 28 4.86 2.77 -5.22
N LEU A 29 4.74 4.02 -4.76
CA LEU A 29 4.85 4.36 -3.34
C LEU A 29 3.83 3.60 -2.50
N ILE A 30 2.56 3.60 -2.90
CA ILE A 30 1.50 2.90 -2.18
C ILE A 30 1.67 1.39 -2.25
N LYS A 31 2.12 0.81 -3.38
CA LYS A 31 2.44 -0.62 -3.51
C LYS A 31 3.53 -1.02 -2.50
N GLU A 32 4.61 -0.25 -2.42
CA GLU A 32 5.72 -0.52 -1.51
C GLU A 32 5.31 -0.39 -0.04
N ILE A 33 4.57 0.66 0.31
CA ILE A 33 4.03 0.82 1.67
C ILE A 33 3.05 -0.33 2.00
N LEU A 34 2.20 -0.73 1.07
CA LEU A 34 1.29 -1.87 1.26
C LEU A 34 2.06 -3.17 1.52
N GLY A 35 3.10 -3.46 0.72
CA GLY A 35 3.97 -4.62 0.92
C GLY A 35 4.68 -4.59 2.27
N PHE A 36 5.20 -3.42 2.67
CA PHE A 36 5.79 -3.18 3.98
C PHE A 36 4.79 -3.42 5.12
N VAL A 37 3.57 -2.85 5.05
CA VAL A 37 2.54 -3.02 6.07
C VAL A 37 2.15 -4.49 6.22
N LEU A 38 1.95 -5.20 5.11
CA LEU A 38 1.64 -6.63 5.16
C LEU A 38 2.78 -7.44 5.80
N TYR A 39 4.03 -7.15 5.43
CA TYR A 39 5.19 -7.89 5.94
C TYR A 39 5.44 -7.59 7.41
N MET A 40 5.53 -6.32 7.79
CA MET A 40 5.83 -5.90 9.16
C MET A 40 4.79 -6.34 10.19
N HIS A 41 3.53 -6.51 9.77
CA HIS A 41 2.47 -7.03 10.64
C HIS A 41 2.26 -8.53 10.51
N HIS A 42 3.22 -9.25 9.90
CA HIS A 42 3.21 -10.70 9.69
C HIS A 42 1.93 -11.22 9.02
N GLN A 43 1.38 -10.43 8.10
CA GLN A 43 0.25 -10.81 7.26
C GLN A 43 0.71 -11.63 6.04
N ILE A 44 1.99 -11.52 5.70
CA ILE A 44 2.66 -12.30 4.65
C ILE A 44 4.00 -12.82 5.20
N PRO A 45 4.48 -13.99 4.77
CA PRO A 45 5.66 -14.65 5.35
C PRO A 45 7.00 -14.06 4.89
N SER A 46 7.00 -13.26 3.83
CA SER A 46 8.19 -12.59 3.29
C SER A 46 7.79 -11.29 2.60
N VAL A 47 8.77 -10.49 2.21
CA VAL A 47 8.54 -9.27 1.43
C VAL A 47 7.74 -9.57 0.16
N LEU A 48 6.85 -8.63 -0.22
CA LEU A 48 5.89 -8.83 -1.32
C LEU A 48 6.56 -9.24 -2.64
N GLN A 49 7.67 -8.59 -2.99
CA GLN A 49 8.42 -8.91 -4.21
C GLN A 49 8.89 -10.37 -4.26
N HIS A 50 9.30 -10.94 -3.13
CA HIS A 50 9.72 -12.34 -3.06
C HIS A 50 8.53 -13.28 -3.30
N LEU A 51 7.35 -12.95 -2.76
CA LEU A 51 6.13 -13.74 -2.97
C LEU A 51 5.62 -13.65 -4.40
N GLU A 52 5.70 -12.46 -5.02
CA GLU A 52 5.41 -12.30 -6.45
C GLU A 52 6.31 -13.24 -7.27
N THR A 53 7.62 -13.23 -7.00
CA THR A 53 8.60 -14.09 -7.68
C THR A 53 8.35 -15.58 -7.43
N GLU A 54 8.08 -15.99 -6.18
CA GLU A 54 7.76 -17.39 -5.83
C GLU A 54 6.50 -17.86 -6.55
N PHE A 55 5.45 -17.04 -6.57
CA PHE A 55 4.19 -17.38 -7.17
C PHE A 55 4.28 -17.51 -8.70
N ASP A 56 5.02 -16.61 -9.35
CA ASP A 56 5.26 -16.67 -10.79
C ASP A 56 6.10 -17.89 -11.17
N ALA A 57 7.16 -18.20 -10.41
CA ALA A 57 7.96 -19.40 -10.59
C ALA A 57 7.12 -20.69 -10.44
N LEU A 58 6.22 -20.76 -9.45
CA LEU A 58 5.30 -21.89 -9.28
C LEU A 58 4.33 -22.03 -10.47
N LYS A 59 3.80 -20.93 -10.99
CA LYS A 59 2.92 -20.95 -12.17
C LYS A 59 3.67 -21.41 -13.42
N GLU A 60 4.88 -20.91 -13.64
CA GLU A 60 5.73 -21.32 -14.74
C GLU A 60 6.09 -22.81 -14.65
N GLU A 61 6.50 -23.28 -13.47
CA GLU A 61 6.79 -24.69 -13.24
C GLU A 61 5.55 -25.56 -13.48
N CYS A 62 4.37 -25.14 -13.00
CA CYS A 62 3.13 -25.87 -13.26
C CYS A 62 2.84 -26.01 -14.75
N LYS A 63 3.03 -24.92 -15.52
CA LYS A 63 2.86 -24.92 -16.98
C LYS A 63 3.87 -25.87 -17.65
N ASN A 64 5.13 -25.85 -17.23
CA ASN A 64 6.17 -26.73 -17.78
C ASN A 64 5.93 -28.21 -17.42
N LEU A 65 5.42 -28.49 -16.22
CA LEU A 65 5.03 -29.84 -15.83
C LEU A 65 3.84 -30.33 -16.66
N GLU A 66 2.84 -29.48 -16.91
CA GLU A 66 1.70 -29.84 -17.76
C GLU A 66 2.10 -30.10 -19.23
N SER A 67 3.12 -29.41 -19.75
CA SER A 67 3.66 -29.67 -21.09
C SER A 67 4.58 -30.90 -21.18
N THR A 68 5.18 -31.34 -20.08
CA THR A 68 6.07 -32.53 -20.05
C THR A 68 5.32 -33.84 -19.82
N VAL A 69 4.01 -33.78 -19.53
CA VAL A 69 3.12 -34.96 -19.43
C VAL A 69 3.16 -35.81 -20.70
N THR A 70 3.37 -35.20 -21.88
CA THR A 70 3.51 -35.91 -23.17
C THR A 70 4.80 -36.71 -23.32
N GLU A 71 5.83 -36.50 -22.48
CA GLU A 71 7.12 -37.19 -22.56
C GLU A 71 7.35 -38.22 -21.44
N ALA A 72 6.65 -38.10 -20.30
CA ALA A 72 6.84 -38.95 -19.11
C ALA A 72 6.26 -40.38 -19.24
N GLU A 73 5.81 -40.79 -20.42
CA GLU A 73 5.09 -42.05 -20.67
C GLU A 73 5.98 -43.31 -20.58
N LEU A 74 7.31 -43.18 -20.52
CA LEU A 74 8.22 -44.32 -20.73
C LEU A 74 8.55 -45.17 -19.48
N ASN A 75 8.33 -44.71 -18.24
CA ASN A 75 8.52 -45.55 -17.04
C ASN A 75 7.65 -45.16 -15.81
N ALA A 76 7.23 -46.17 -15.03
CA ALA A 76 6.29 -46.00 -13.91
C ALA A 76 6.85 -45.19 -12.73
N THR A 77 8.16 -45.22 -12.51
CA THR A 77 8.84 -44.47 -11.45
C THR A 77 8.91 -42.97 -11.76
N SER A 78 9.18 -42.58 -13.00
CA SER A 78 9.14 -41.16 -13.41
C SER A 78 7.72 -40.59 -13.27
N ARG A 79 6.69 -41.36 -13.68
CA ARG A 79 5.28 -40.95 -13.50
C ARG A 79 4.94 -40.64 -12.05
N ARG A 80 5.39 -41.47 -11.09
CA ARG A 80 5.14 -41.21 -9.65
C ARG A 80 5.84 -39.93 -9.18
N LYS A 81 7.12 -39.74 -9.54
CA LYS A 81 7.90 -38.55 -9.17
C LYS A 81 7.28 -37.28 -9.77
N HIS A 82 6.95 -37.32 -11.05
CA HIS A 82 6.27 -36.23 -11.76
C HIS A 82 4.94 -35.87 -11.09
N ASN A 83 4.08 -36.87 -10.84
CA ASN A 83 2.78 -36.65 -10.17
C ASN A 83 2.94 -36.10 -8.75
N GLY A 84 3.98 -36.51 -8.01
CA GLY A 84 4.33 -35.94 -6.72
C GLY A 84 4.63 -34.45 -6.83
N ARG A 85 5.51 -34.09 -7.77
CA ARG A 85 5.90 -32.69 -8.00
C ARG A 85 4.72 -31.82 -8.45
N VAL A 86 3.87 -32.32 -9.35
CA VAL A 86 2.65 -31.64 -9.79
C VAL A 86 1.74 -31.31 -8.59
N ARG A 87 1.59 -32.24 -7.64
CA ARG A 87 0.77 -32.01 -6.45
C ARG A 87 1.37 -30.94 -5.54
N GLU A 88 2.68 -30.99 -5.30
CA GLU A 88 3.41 -29.99 -4.50
C GLU A 88 3.26 -28.59 -5.09
N VAL A 89 3.53 -28.44 -6.39
CA VAL A 89 3.45 -27.15 -7.09
C VAL A 89 2.01 -26.61 -7.06
N LYS A 90 1.02 -27.45 -7.37
CA LYS A 90 -0.41 -27.04 -7.31
C LYS A 90 -0.85 -26.67 -5.89
N GLN A 91 -0.31 -27.32 -4.86
CA GLN A 91 -0.57 -26.96 -3.47
C GLN A 91 0.08 -25.61 -3.11
N GLY A 92 1.31 -25.35 -3.56
CA GLY A 92 1.99 -24.07 -3.40
C GLY A 92 1.21 -22.91 -4.05
N ILE A 93 0.74 -23.10 -5.29
CA ILE A 93 -0.12 -22.13 -5.98
C ILE A 93 -1.38 -21.87 -5.16
N LYS A 94 -2.14 -22.91 -4.79
CA LYS A 94 -3.38 -22.76 -4.01
C LYS A 94 -3.18 -22.03 -2.68
N ARG A 95 -2.02 -22.19 -2.04
CA ARG A 95 -1.66 -21.51 -0.79
C ARG A 95 -1.57 -19.99 -0.97
N LEU A 96 -0.95 -19.54 -2.06
CA LEU A 96 -0.70 -18.12 -2.32
C LEU A 96 -1.78 -17.45 -3.18
N GLU A 97 -2.51 -18.21 -3.98
CA GLU A 97 -3.42 -17.72 -5.02
C GLU A 97 -4.45 -16.71 -4.50
N LYS A 98 -5.11 -16.99 -3.37
CA LYS A 98 -6.09 -16.05 -2.80
C LYS A 98 -5.47 -14.73 -2.38
N LEU A 99 -4.27 -14.78 -1.78
CA LEU A 99 -3.53 -13.59 -1.36
C LEU A 99 -3.12 -12.78 -2.59
N MET A 100 -2.46 -13.43 -3.55
CA MET A 100 -1.93 -12.79 -4.74
C MET A 100 -3.05 -12.17 -5.59
N ASN A 101 -4.16 -12.90 -5.80
CA ASN A 101 -5.30 -12.36 -6.53
C ASN A 101 -5.94 -11.16 -5.81
N ALA A 102 -6.00 -11.16 -4.47
CA ALA A 102 -6.52 -10.03 -3.71
C ALA A 102 -5.58 -8.80 -3.80
N ILE A 103 -4.27 -9.02 -3.74
CA ILE A 103 -3.26 -7.96 -3.93
C ILE A 103 -3.36 -7.39 -5.34
N SER A 104 -3.33 -8.24 -6.37
CA SER A 104 -3.45 -7.81 -7.78
C SER A 104 -4.75 -7.04 -8.01
N SER A 105 -5.89 -7.53 -7.50
CA SER A 105 -7.18 -6.86 -7.68
C SER A 105 -7.23 -5.49 -7.00
N LEU A 106 -6.67 -5.37 -5.79
CA LEU A 106 -6.58 -4.11 -5.08
C LEU A 106 -5.64 -3.13 -5.78
N LEU A 107 -4.47 -3.59 -6.23
CA LEU A 107 -3.50 -2.76 -6.95
C LEU A 107 -4.05 -2.31 -8.31
N SER A 108 -4.70 -3.18 -9.08
CA SER A 108 -5.36 -2.80 -10.33
C SER A 108 -6.46 -1.76 -10.10
N ALA A 109 -7.26 -1.92 -9.04
CA ALA A 109 -8.27 -0.92 -8.69
C ALA A 109 -7.62 0.43 -8.34
N LEU A 110 -6.55 0.43 -7.53
CA LEU A 110 -5.81 1.65 -7.21
C LEU A 110 -5.23 2.30 -8.47
N GLN A 111 -4.62 1.53 -9.36
CA GLN A 111 -4.06 2.03 -10.62
C GLN A 111 -5.15 2.71 -11.46
N ASN A 112 -6.32 2.07 -11.62
CA ASN A 112 -7.46 2.66 -12.33
C ASN A 112 -7.94 3.97 -11.67
N MET A 113 -8.01 4.00 -10.34
CA MET A 113 -8.40 5.21 -9.62
C MET A 113 -7.40 6.36 -9.84
N LEU A 114 -6.10 6.08 -9.84
CA LEU A 114 -5.06 7.07 -10.08
C LEU A 114 -5.04 7.57 -11.52
N THR A 115 -5.46 6.75 -12.50
CA THR A 115 -5.61 7.17 -13.89
C THR A 115 -6.88 7.99 -14.14
N GLU A 116 -7.99 7.67 -13.45
CA GLU A 116 -9.26 8.37 -13.60
C GLU A 116 -9.30 9.69 -12.82
N ILE A 117 -8.65 9.73 -11.65
CA ILE A 117 -8.70 10.85 -10.73
C ILE A 117 -7.27 11.34 -10.45
N PRO A 118 -6.82 12.39 -11.15
CA PRO A 118 -5.49 12.94 -10.95
C PRO A 118 -5.35 13.73 -9.65
N ASN A 119 -6.43 13.97 -8.90
CA ASN A 119 -6.45 14.84 -7.73
C ASN A 119 -6.82 14.08 -6.45
N ILE A 120 -6.02 13.09 -6.05
CA ILE A 120 -6.22 12.44 -4.75
C ILE A 120 -5.50 13.24 -3.67
N GLN A 121 -6.18 13.48 -2.55
CA GLN A 121 -5.58 14.21 -1.43
C GLN A 121 -4.88 13.27 -0.45
N ARG A 122 -5.48 12.10 -0.22
CA ARG A 122 -5.05 11.17 0.83
C ARG A 122 -5.30 9.73 0.43
N VAL A 123 -4.39 8.85 0.83
CA VAL A 123 -4.56 7.40 0.78
C VAL A 123 -4.42 6.86 2.20
N VAL A 124 -5.33 5.97 2.59
CA VAL A 124 -5.33 5.34 3.91
C VAL A 124 -5.32 3.83 3.76
N LEU A 125 -4.35 3.20 4.42
CA LEU A 125 -4.31 1.76 4.61
C LEU A 125 -4.73 1.44 6.04
N VAL A 126 -5.79 0.66 6.18
CA VAL A 126 -6.31 0.23 7.48
C VAL A 126 -6.09 -1.25 7.65
N LEU A 127 -5.32 -1.65 8.67
CA LEU A 127 -5.13 -3.04 9.04
C LEU A 127 -5.95 -3.35 10.30
N GLY A 128 -6.83 -4.34 10.23
CA GLY A 128 -7.62 -4.78 11.39
C GLY A 128 -8.77 -5.72 11.03
N GLY A 129 -9.70 -5.91 11.96
CA GLY A 129 -10.89 -6.74 11.73
C GLY A 129 -11.93 -6.06 10.83
N SER A 130 -12.02 -4.73 10.92
CA SER A 130 -12.88 -3.89 10.08
C SER A 130 -12.38 -2.45 10.06
N LEU A 131 -12.93 -1.66 9.16
CA LEU A 131 -12.70 -0.21 9.08
C LEU A 131 -13.05 0.56 10.37
N VAL A 132 -14.00 0.06 11.16
CA VAL A 132 -14.44 0.67 12.43
C VAL A 132 -13.57 0.24 13.60
N ARG A 133 -12.93 -0.93 13.50
CA ARG A 133 -12.04 -1.51 14.52
C ARG A 133 -10.63 -1.73 13.95
N PRO A 134 -9.93 -0.66 13.55
CA PRO A 134 -8.55 -0.74 13.11
C PRO A 134 -7.63 -1.18 14.26
N GLN A 135 -6.58 -1.93 13.91
CA GLN A 135 -5.42 -2.17 14.78
C GLN A 135 -4.31 -1.17 14.44
N HIS A 136 -4.11 -0.94 13.15
CA HIS A 136 -3.13 -0.01 12.61
C HIS A 136 -3.72 0.80 11.46
N VAL A 137 -3.33 2.07 11.38
CA VAL A 137 -3.74 2.99 10.32
C VAL A 137 -2.50 3.69 9.79
N TYR A 138 -2.35 3.67 8.47
CA TYR A 138 -1.31 4.38 7.75
C TYR A 138 -1.98 5.39 6.83
N GLU A 139 -1.67 6.66 7.01
CA GLU A 139 -2.21 7.76 6.22
C GLU A 139 -1.09 8.40 5.41
N ILE A 140 -1.29 8.51 4.11
CA ILE A 140 -0.36 9.15 3.18
C ILE A 140 -1.07 10.35 2.58
N PHE A 141 -0.48 11.52 2.72
CA PHE A 141 -1.02 12.79 2.28
C PHE A 141 -0.24 13.32 1.09
N PHE A 142 -0.96 13.85 0.12
CA PHE A 142 -0.45 14.47 -1.09
C PHE A 142 -0.97 15.91 -1.14
N PRO A 143 -0.37 16.85 -0.39
CA PRO A 143 -0.87 18.23 -0.27
C PRO A 143 -0.96 18.98 -1.61
N HIS A 144 -0.09 18.65 -2.56
CA HIS A 144 -0.09 19.22 -3.91
C HIS A 144 -0.38 18.17 -4.98
N GLY A 145 -1.16 17.13 -4.63
CA GLY A 145 -1.40 15.93 -5.44
C GLY A 145 -2.20 16.17 -6.72
N ARG A 146 -1.69 16.98 -7.65
CA ARG A 146 -2.15 17.08 -9.02
C ARG A 146 -1.27 16.19 -9.88
N PHE A 147 -1.71 14.96 -10.09
CA PHE A 147 -0.95 13.98 -10.83
C PHE A 147 -1.11 14.23 -12.34
N VAL A 148 0.01 14.35 -13.04
CA VAL A 148 0.00 14.37 -14.50
C VAL A 148 -0.34 12.95 -14.98
N SER A 149 -1.28 12.84 -15.93
CA SER A 149 -1.60 11.55 -16.57
C SER A 149 -0.35 10.96 -17.19
N ALA A 150 0.06 9.77 -16.75
CA ALA A 150 1.22 9.10 -17.29
C ALA A 150 1.00 8.81 -18.79
N SER A 151 2.01 9.11 -19.61
CA SER A 151 2.06 8.59 -20.98
C SER A 151 2.35 7.09 -20.93
N ALA A 152 1.85 6.33 -21.92
CA ALA A 152 1.83 4.86 -21.92
C ALA A 152 3.21 4.14 -21.88
N ASN A 153 4.32 4.85 -21.65
CA ASN A 153 5.68 4.34 -21.87
C ASN A 153 6.61 4.27 -20.65
N GLU A 154 6.16 4.56 -19.41
CA GLU A 154 7.05 4.49 -18.24
C GLU A 154 6.58 3.50 -17.15
N CYS A 155 6.57 2.21 -17.53
CA CYS A 155 6.68 1.07 -16.61
C CYS A 155 8.15 0.59 -16.53
N SER A 156 9.10 1.50 -16.69
CA SER A 156 10.51 1.29 -16.43
C SER A 156 10.79 1.65 -14.98
N LYS A 157 11.64 0.86 -14.30
CA LYS A 157 12.02 1.03 -12.88
C LYS A 157 12.26 2.50 -12.54
N ASN A 158 11.26 3.16 -11.95
CA ASN A 158 11.36 4.56 -11.58
C ASN A 158 12.23 4.65 -10.33
N LYS A 159 13.53 4.88 -10.54
CA LYS A 159 14.52 5.01 -9.46
C LYS A 159 14.11 6.09 -8.44
N ALA A 160 13.41 7.14 -8.89
CA ALA A 160 12.90 8.17 -8.00
C ALA A 160 11.77 7.65 -7.12
N ALA A 161 10.83 6.88 -7.68
CA ALA A 161 9.78 6.20 -6.91
C ALA A 161 10.37 5.22 -5.90
N GLU A 162 11.38 4.42 -6.28
CA GLU A 162 12.07 3.50 -5.37
C GLU A 162 12.77 4.24 -4.21
N ALA A 163 13.49 5.33 -4.51
CA ALA A 163 14.14 6.16 -3.50
C ALA A 163 13.13 6.79 -2.54
N LEU A 164 12.00 7.28 -3.07
CA LEU A 164 10.90 7.83 -2.29
C LEU A 164 10.27 6.78 -1.39
N SER A 165 9.96 5.59 -1.91
CA SER A 165 9.43 4.46 -1.15
C SER A 165 10.35 4.06 0.00
N LYS A 166 11.67 3.98 -0.25
CA LYS A 166 12.66 3.70 0.80
C LYS A 166 12.68 4.78 1.87
N LYS A 167 12.61 6.06 1.48
CA LYS A 167 12.53 7.18 2.43
C LYS A 167 11.25 7.10 3.27
N ALA A 168 10.12 6.79 2.66
CA ALA A 168 8.84 6.62 3.32
C ALA A 168 8.84 5.46 4.33
N ILE A 169 9.31 4.29 3.91
CA ILE A 169 9.41 3.11 4.77
C ILE A 169 10.36 3.37 5.94
N ARG A 170 11.53 3.99 5.71
CA ARG A 170 12.45 4.36 6.80
C ARG A 170 11.78 5.31 7.80
N ALA A 171 11.05 6.32 7.33
CA ALA A 171 10.33 7.23 8.21
C ALA A 171 9.28 6.50 9.07
N LEU A 172 8.53 5.56 8.48
CA LEU A 172 7.57 4.71 9.18
C LEU A 172 8.25 3.88 10.28
N ILE A 173 9.37 3.22 9.95
CA ILE A 173 10.13 2.41 10.91
C ILE A 173 10.64 3.28 12.06
N SER A 174 11.24 4.44 11.76
CA SER A 174 11.73 5.39 12.78
C SER A 174 10.63 5.90 13.70
N ASN A 175 9.36 5.87 13.28
CA ASN A 175 8.20 6.25 14.08
C ASN A 175 7.53 5.07 14.80
N GLY A 176 8.14 3.88 14.78
CA GLY A 176 7.67 2.70 15.51
C GLY A 176 6.69 1.82 14.74
N ALA A 177 6.58 1.96 13.42
CA ALA A 177 5.84 1.01 12.61
C ALA A 177 6.47 -0.39 12.73
N GLY A 178 5.68 -1.37 13.17
CA GLY A 178 6.15 -2.75 13.41
C GLY A 178 6.64 -3.03 14.83
N ALA A 179 6.62 -2.05 15.75
CA ALA A 179 7.04 -2.26 17.15
C ALA A 179 6.02 -3.04 18.02
N ARG A 180 4.86 -3.41 17.47
CA ARG A 180 3.80 -4.11 18.20
C ARG A 180 3.84 -5.61 17.92
N SER A 181 3.45 -6.39 18.93
CA SER A 181 3.34 -7.85 18.83
C SER A 181 2.29 -8.30 17.81
N TYR A 182 2.52 -9.47 17.21
CA TYR A 182 1.59 -10.10 16.26
C TYR A 182 0.22 -10.35 16.90
N ALA A 183 -0.84 -9.81 16.29
CA ALA A 183 -2.22 -9.96 16.75
C ALA A 183 -3.02 -11.00 15.94
N GLY A 184 -2.35 -11.86 15.16
CA GLY A 184 -3.00 -12.80 14.26
C GLY A 184 -3.28 -12.24 12.86
N PRO A 185 -3.90 -13.06 11.98
CA PRO A 185 -4.28 -12.62 10.64
C PRO A 185 -5.39 -11.56 10.68
N ALA A 186 -5.14 -10.44 10.02
CA ALA A 186 -6.03 -9.30 9.88
C ALA A 186 -6.37 -9.04 8.40
N LYS A 187 -7.28 -8.09 8.16
CA LYS A 187 -7.60 -7.60 6.82
C LYS A 187 -6.99 -6.22 6.62
N LEU A 188 -6.39 -6.02 5.45
CA LEU A 188 -5.96 -4.72 4.96
C LEU A 188 -7.06 -4.15 4.04
N PHE A 189 -7.48 -2.93 4.34
CA PHE A 189 -8.41 -2.15 3.55
C PHE A 189 -7.72 -0.91 2.99
N LEU A 190 -8.06 -0.53 1.77
CA LEU A 190 -7.59 0.68 1.11
C LEU A 190 -8.74 1.68 1.00
N LEU A 191 -8.50 2.92 1.42
CA LEU A 191 -9.37 4.05 1.14
C LEU A 191 -8.58 5.18 0.49
N VAL A 192 -9.25 5.94 -0.36
CA VAL A 192 -8.68 7.10 -1.02
C VAL A 192 -9.64 8.27 -0.86
N LYS A 193 -9.11 9.44 -0.52
CA LYS A 193 -9.87 10.69 -0.43
C LYS A 193 -9.75 11.44 -1.75
N ALA A 194 -10.88 11.62 -2.42
CA ALA A 194 -10.98 12.18 -3.76
C ALA A 194 -12.27 13.02 -3.91
N PRO A 195 -12.40 13.83 -4.97
CA PRO A 195 -13.60 14.64 -5.20
C PRO A 195 -14.88 13.80 -5.27
N SER A 196 -15.98 14.31 -4.72
CA SER A 196 -17.29 13.64 -4.69
C SER A 196 -17.93 13.49 -6.07
N THR A 197 -17.56 14.37 -7.00
CA THR A 197 -18.01 14.37 -8.40
C THR A 197 -17.31 13.33 -9.25
N SER A 198 -16.30 12.65 -8.73
CA SER A 198 -15.59 11.62 -9.47
C SER A 198 -16.46 10.39 -9.69
N ASN A 199 -16.79 10.11 -10.96
CA ASN A 199 -17.35 8.84 -11.39
C ASN A 199 -16.26 7.78 -11.31
N LEU A 200 -16.23 7.05 -10.21
CA LEU A 200 -15.22 6.03 -9.97
C LEU A 200 -15.52 4.72 -10.67
N SER A 201 -14.46 4.00 -11.02
CA SER A 201 -14.52 2.59 -11.37
C SER A 201 -15.39 1.75 -10.43
N ASP A 202 -15.93 0.65 -10.97
CA ASP A 202 -16.73 -0.36 -10.27
C ASP A 202 -16.04 -0.98 -9.04
N HIS A 203 -14.78 -0.65 -8.76
CA HIS A 203 -14.01 -1.20 -7.65
C HIS A 203 -14.05 -0.35 -6.38
N PHE A 204 -14.66 0.83 -6.38
CA PHE A 204 -14.74 1.69 -5.20
C PHE A 204 -16.18 1.94 -4.74
N LEU A 205 -16.33 2.16 -3.43
CA LEU A 205 -17.60 2.49 -2.79
C LEU A 205 -17.47 3.82 -2.04
N PRO A 206 -18.37 4.80 -2.27
CA PRO A 206 -18.36 6.05 -1.52
C PRO A 206 -18.66 5.79 -0.03
N LYS A 207 -17.93 6.48 0.83
CA LYS A 207 -18.01 6.42 2.30
C LYS A 207 -17.92 7.81 2.90
N ARG A 208 -18.94 8.65 2.65
CA ARG A 208 -19.00 10.05 3.11
C ARG A 208 -18.72 10.20 4.61
N ASP A 209 -19.27 9.31 5.42
CA ASP A 209 -19.18 9.36 6.88
C ASP A 209 -18.04 8.50 7.46
N PHE A 210 -17.07 8.07 6.64
CA PHE A 210 -15.98 7.24 7.14
C PHE A 210 -15.15 7.99 8.19
N LYS A 211 -15.14 7.43 9.40
CA LYS A 211 -14.26 7.79 10.50
C LYS A 211 -13.85 6.51 11.21
N TYR A 212 -12.56 6.31 11.40
CA TYR A 212 -12.05 5.23 12.23
C TYR A 212 -11.93 5.68 13.69
N SER A 213 -11.79 4.72 14.61
CA SER A 213 -11.77 4.98 16.06
C SER A 213 -10.66 5.95 16.48
N LYS A 214 -11.00 6.97 17.29
CA LYS A 214 -10.05 7.93 17.88
C LYS A 214 -9.03 7.29 18.84
N LYS A 215 -9.24 6.02 19.24
CA LYS A 215 -8.32 5.28 20.10
C LYS A 215 -7.03 4.86 19.39
N ILE A 216 -7.01 4.88 18.06
CA ILE A 216 -5.84 4.52 17.27
C ILE A 216 -5.11 5.79 16.84
N VAL A 217 -3.80 5.83 17.12
CA VAL A 217 -2.88 6.83 16.58
C VAL A 217 -2.40 6.34 15.21
N PRO A 218 -2.69 7.06 14.11
CA PRO A 218 -2.23 6.69 12.77
C PRO A 218 -0.76 7.05 12.54
N PHE A 219 -0.09 6.27 11.70
CA PHE A 219 1.20 6.68 11.10
C PHE A 219 0.92 7.61 9.93
N ARG A 220 1.35 8.87 10.01
CA ARG A 220 1.02 9.90 9.01
C ARG A 220 2.25 10.34 8.22
N LEU A 221 2.20 10.16 6.91
CA LEU A 221 3.23 10.60 5.96
C LEU A 221 2.72 11.77 5.13
N HIS A 222 3.50 12.85 5.07
CA HIS A 222 3.30 13.97 4.15
C HIS A 222 4.31 13.87 3.01
N ILE A 223 3.83 13.66 1.79
CA ILE A 223 4.70 13.58 0.62
C ILE A 223 4.71 14.95 -0.06
N ASN A 224 5.80 15.69 0.12
CA ASN A 224 5.96 17.05 -0.41
C ASN A 224 6.82 17.04 -1.67
N CYS A 225 6.34 17.67 -2.74
CA CYS A 225 7.13 17.95 -3.94
C CYS A 225 7.96 19.22 -3.73
N ARG A 226 9.09 19.32 -4.43
CA ARG A 226 9.82 20.60 -4.53
C ARG A 226 9.00 21.54 -5.40
N ILE A 227 8.17 22.36 -4.77
CA ILE A 227 7.64 23.55 -5.44
C ILE A 227 8.86 24.45 -5.62
N HIS A 228 9.25 24.75 -6.87
CA HIS A 228 10.10 25.93 -7.09
C HIS A 228 9.27 27.11 -6.57
N ASP A 229 9.80 27.84 -5.59
CA ASP A 229 9.26 29.14 -5.17
C ASP A 229 9.22 30.08 -6.38
N GLN A 230 8.19 29.93 -7.21
CA GLN A 230 7.73 30.92 -8.18
C GLN A 230 6.69 31.80 -7.49
N TYR A 231 7.09 32.36 -6.35
CA TYR A 231 6.69 33.71 -5.99
C TYR A 231 8.01 34.47 -5.86
N MET A 232 8.35 35.18 -6.93
CA MET A 232 9.38 36.21 -6.90
C MET A 232 9.04 37.18 -5.76
N ASP A 233 10.00 37.34 -4.85
CA ASP A 233 10.28 38.57 -4.12
C ASP A 233 9.07 39.45 -3.74
N GLU A 234 8.50 39.21 -2.55
CA GLU A 234 7.91 40.28 -1.74
C GLU A 234 8.05 39.94 -0.24
N SER A 235 9.18 40.37 0.30
CA SER A 235 9.44 40.80 1.69
C SER A 235 8.70 40.17 2.90
N HIS A 236 9.54 39.62 3.78
CA HIS A 236 9.45 39.43 5.25
C HIS A 236 9.07 38.03 5.81
N PRO A 237 9.94 37.43 6.68
CA PRO A 237 9.71 36.13 7.27
C PRO A 237 9.11 36.27 8.68
N THR A 238 7.88 35.82 8.89
CA THR A 238 7.39 35.52 10.25
C THR A 238 6.49 34.29 10.26
N SER A 239 7.05 33.19 10.75
CA SER A 239 6.37 32.13 11.53
C SER A 239 5.03 31.61 10.98
N GLU A 240 5.05 30.91 9.85
CA GLU A 240 3.85 30.28 9.27
C GLU A 240 3.88 28.74 9.24
N ALA A 241 4.83 28.09 9.94
CA ALA A 241 4.84 26.63 10.04
C ALA A 241 3.66 26.06 10.86
N SER A 242 3.00 26.87 11.71
CA SER A 242 1.84 26.43 12.52
C SER A 242 0.47 26.75 11.90
N ASN A 243 0.40 27.60 10.86
CA ASN A 243 -0.89 28.04 10.29
C ASN A 243 -1.38 27.19 9.11
N LEU A 244 -0.52 26.36 8.50
CA LEU A 244 -0.93 25.43 7.43
C LEU A 244 -1.83 24.28 7.94
N ILE A 245 -1.84 24.01 9.25
CA ILE A 245 -2.66 22.95 9.85
C ILE A 245 -4.15 23.32 9.86
N ASN A 246 -4.49 24.62 9.91
CA ASN A 246 -5.88 25.10 9.93
C ASN A 246 -6.40 25.52 8.55
N LEU A 247 -5.54 25.75 7.55
CA LEU A 247 -5.95 26.18 6.21
C LEU A 247 -6.36 25.01 5.28
N LEU A 248 -6.04 23.77 5.66
CA LEU A 248 -6.44 22.54 4.95
C LEU A 248 -7.89 22.08 5.27
N ASP A 249 -8.61 22.80 6.14
CA ASP A 249 -9.92 22.37 6.63
C ASP A 249 -11.13 23.14 6.06
N ASP A 250 -10.95 24.17 5.20
CA ASP A 250 -12.14 24.93 4.74
C ASP A 250 -12.05 25.65 3.37
N SER A 251 -11.27 25.13 2.42
CA SER A 251 -11.36 25.60 1.02
C SER A 251 -12.07 24.56 0.13
N SER A 252 -13.41 24.59 0.18
CA SER A 252 -14.35 24.32 -0.92
C SER A 252 -14.06 23.16 -1.90
N THR A 253 -13.60 22.00 -1.45
CA THR A 253 -13.64 20.78 -2.27
C THR A 253 -14.43 19.71 -1.52
N ASP A 254 -15.59 19.35 -2.07
CA ASP A 254 -16.43 18.24 -1.59
C ASP A 254 -15.66 16.93 -1.80
N MET A 255 -14.73 16.64 -0.90
CA MET A 255 -13.84 15.48 -0.94
C MET A 255 -14.42 14.42 -0.02
N ILE A 256 -14.67 13.23 -0.56
CA ILE A 256 -15.21 12.11 0.21
C ILE A 256 -14.24 10.93 0.20
N TRP A 257 -14.43 10.02 1.14
CA TRP A 257 -13.69 8.77 1.15
C TRP A 257 -14.31 7.78 0.17
N PHE A 258 -13.45 7.07 -0.54
CA PHE A 258 -13.81 5.94 -1.37
C PHE A 258 -13.07 4.71 -0.89
N GLN A 259 -13.81 3.68 -0.53
CA GLN A 259 -13.26 2.41 -0.07
C GLN A 259 -13.11 1.46 -1.26
N CYS A 260 -11.93 0.87 -1.43
CA CYS A 260 -11.75 -0.23 -2.36
C CYS A 260 -12.58 -1.45 -1.93
N LYS A 261 -13.35 -2.03 -2.86
CA LYS A 261 -14.15 -3.26 -2.64
C LYS A 261 -13.25 -4.45 -2.32
N HIS A 262 -12.02 -4.45 -2.82
CA HIS A 262 -11.03 -5.49 -2.57
C HIS A 262 -10.36 -5.26 -1.22
N SER A 263 -10.19 -6.33 -0.46
CA SER A 263 -9.43 -6.33 0.80
C SER A 263 -8.48 -7.50 0.80
N ILE A 264 -7.30 -7.31 1.42
CA ILE A 264 -6.27 -8.34 1.49
C ILE A 264 -6.37 -9.00 2.86
N LYS A 265 -6.61 -10.31 2.89
CA LYS A 265 -6.57 -11.09 4.14
C LYS A 265 -5.19 -11.70 4.30
N GLY A 266 -4.54 -11.46 5.43
CA GLY A 266 -3.25 -12.07 5.75
C GLY A 266 -3.31 -13.59 5.79
N LEU A 267 -2.18 -14.23 5.51
CA LEU A 267 -2.01 -15.67 5.66
C LEU A 267 -1.93 -16.02 7.16
N ALA A 268 -2.54 -17.14 7.54
CA ALA A 268 -2.37 -17.67 8.89
C ALA A 268 -0.93 -18.15 9.05
N SER A 269 -0.15 -17.46 9.90
CA SER A 269 1.17 -17.94 10.28
C SER A 269 1.01 -19.12 11.23
N LYS A 270 1.60 -20.27 10.88
CA LYS A 270 1.87 -21.35 11.83
C LYS A 270 3.20 -21.04 12.52
N ALA A 271 3.32 -19.88 13.16
CA ALA A 271 4.46 -19.65 14.03
C ALA A 271 4.18 -20.44 15.32
N SER A 272 4.88 -21.55 15.51
CA SER A 272 5.15 -22.03 16.86
C SER A 272 5.90 -20.89 17.56
N LEU A 273 5.28 -20.35 18.60
CA LEU A 273 5.98 -19.49 19.55
C LEU A 273 7.06 -20.37 20.19
N GLU A 274 8.28 -20.31 19.68
CA GLU A 274 9.45 -20.63 20.50
C GLU A 274 9.69 -19.38 21.34
N GLU A 275 9.34 -19.51 22.63
CA GLU A 275 9.67 -18.55 23.67
C GLU A 275 11.19 -18.57 23.88
N GLU A 276 11.85 -17.41 23.73
CA GLU A 276 13.15 -17.12 24.34
C GLU A 276 12.94 -16.29 25.60
#